data_AF-A0A8C1PSJ8-F1
#
_entry.id   AF-A0A8C1PSJ8-F1
#
_cell.length_a   1.000
_cell.length_b   1.000
_cell.length_c   1.000
_cell.angle_alpha   90.00
_cell.angle_beta   90.00
_cell.angle_gamma   90.00
#
_symmetry.space_group_name_H-M   'P 1'
#
loop_
_entity.id
_entity.type
_entity.pdbx_description
1 polymer ?
#
loop_
_entity_poly.entity_id
_entity_poly.type
_entity_poly.pdbx_seq_one_letter_code
_entity_poly.pdbx_strand_id
1 'polypeptide(L)'
;MDPLLYLGALEVLFLVWIKGKGLEYVIMHQRWIFVCIFLLPSSVISDVRAWIIFKMCSATSESEIFRTAKLRVECFHISNIFQVVRVEPLANMGQVTALLNSIGWTLPVLPELDDLTVGGLVMGTGIESSSHIYGLFQHICAAFELVLADGSLDRCTEKENSDLFYAVLWSCGTLGFLVAADIRIIPAQKWVKLCYEPVCGLDAICEKFAEESANKENQFVEGLQYSQDEAVIMTGTMTDHAETDKTNCIVAVEYIPLRHYYHRHTRSIFWELQNFKHFFLLLLYSFYFSGLNEYPIIHPFYLF
;
A
#
# COMPACT_ATOMS: atom_id res chain seq x y z
N MET A 1 8.04 -1.08 60.81
CA MET A 1 7.70 -1.97 59.68
C MET A 1 8.31 -1.34 58.45
N ASP A 2 9.32 -2.00 57.87
CA ASP A 2 10.23 -1.38 56.91
C ASP A 2 9.58 -1.23 55.52
N PRO A 3 9.64 -0.02 54.91
CA PRO A 3 9.12 0.24 53.55
C PRO A 3 9.68 -0.70 52.48
N LEU A 4 10.91 -1.20 52.69
CA LEU A 4 11.59 -2.15 51.81
C LEU A 4 10.89 -3.52 51.75
N LEU A 5 10.26 -3.93 52.85
CA LEU A 5 9.54 -5.21 52.91
C LEU A 5 8.24 -5.15 52.11
N TYR A 6 7.58 -3.98 52.09
CA TYR A 6 6.39 -3.73 51.29
C TYR A 6 6.70 -3.66 49.78
N LEU A 7 7.82 -3.02 49.41
CA LEU A 7 8.29 -2.98 48.03
C LEU A 7 8.61 -4.39 47.50
N GLY A 8 9.34 -5.20 48.28
CA GLY A 8 9.64 -6.58 47.91
C GLY A 8 8.39 -7.46 47.79
N ALA A 9 7.40 -7.28 48.68
CA ALA A 9 6.13 -8.00 48.59
C ALA A 9 5.31 -7.61 47.36
N LEU A 10 5.31 -6.32 46.98
CA LEU A 10 4.69 -5.81 45.76
C LEU A 10 5.36 -6.35 44.49
N GLU A 11 6.69 -6.42 44.44
CA GLU A 11 7.42 -7.00 43.32
C GLU A 11 7.10 -8.49 43.13
N VAL A 12 7.04 -9.26 44.21
CA VAL A 12 6.69 -10.69 44.14
C VAL A 12 5.24 -10.88 43.69
N LEU A 13 4.30 -10.09 44.23
CA LEU A 13 2.90 -10.10 43.78
C LEU A 13 2.76 -9.71 42.30
N PHE A 14 3.53 -8.74 41.84
CA PHE A 14 3.54 -8.30 40.44
C PHE A 14 4.10 -9.37 39.51
N LEU A 15 5.18 -10.06 39.89
CA LEU A 15 5.76 -11.16 39.11
C LEU A 15 4.84 -12.39 39.06
N VAL A 16 4.15 -12.69 40.16
CA VAL A 16 3.12 -13.74 40.20
C VAL A 16 1.94 -13.37 39.31
N TRP A 17 1.53 -12.10 39.30
CA TRP A 17 0.48 -11.59 38.43
C TRP A 17 0.85 -11.64 36.94
N ILE A 18 2.09 -11.29 36.58
CA ILE A 18 2.61 -11.44 35.20
C ILE A 18 2.59 -12.91 34.76
N LYS A 19 3.03 -13.83 35.63
CA LYS A 19 3.01 -15.28 35.34
C LYS A 19 1.59 -15.87 35.31
N GLY A 20 0.66 -15.31 36.08
CA GLY A 20 -0.71 -15.80 36.25
C GLY A 20 -1.72 -15.17 35.30
N LYS A 21 -1.43 -15.15 33.99
CA LYS A 21 -2.31 -14.59 32.93
C LYS A 21 -2.72 -13.11 33.10
N GLY A 22 -2.21 -12.38 34.09
CA GLY A 22 -2.52 -10.96 34.28
C GLY A 22 -2.03 -10.10 33.12
N LEU A 23 -0.85 -10.43 32.59
CA LEU A 23 -0.31 -9.80 31.40
C LEU A 23 -1.16 -10.12 30.14
N GLU A 24 -1.58 -11.37 29.96
CA GLU A 24 -2.51 -11.76 28.87
C GLU A 24 -3.85 -11.02 29.00
N TYR A 25 -4.39 -10.88 30.22
CA TYR A 25 -5.65 -10.16 30.45
C TYR A 25 -5.56 -8.68 30.12
N VAL A 26 -4.48 -8.00 30.51
CA VAL A 26 -4.23 -6.58 30.17
C VAL A 26 -3.97 -6.40 28.68
N ILE A 27 -3.22 -7.30 28.04
CA ILE A 27 -3.00 -7.29 26.59
C ILE A 27 -4.33 -7.48 25.85
N MET A 28 -5.26 -8.29 26.36
CA MET A 28 -6.53 -8.56 25.68
C MET A 28 -7.61 -7.50 25.96
N HIS A 29 -7.73 -7.01 27.20
CA HIS A 29 -8.84 -6.14 27.63
C HIS A 29 -8.46 -4.65 27.77
N GLN A 30 -7.17 -4.33 27.88
CA GLN A 30 -6.67 -2.96 28.09
C GLN A 30 -5.63 -2.61 27.03
N ARG A 31 -5.91 -2.99 25.76
CA ARG A 31 -5.07 -2.77 24.58
C ARG A 31 -4.58 -1.32 24.42
N TRP A 32 -5.39 -0.35 24.86
CA TRP A 32 -5.06 1.08 24.83
C TRP A 32 -3.83 1.45 25.66
N ILE A 33 -3.51 0.72 26.75
CA ILE A 33 -2.33 0.99 27.58
C ILE A 33 -1.06 0.74 26.76
N PHE A 34 -1.03 -0.34 25.97
CA PHE A 34 0.10 -0.65 25.11
C PHE A 34 0.25 0.37 23.97
N VAL A 35 -0.87 0.85 23.44
CA VAL A 35 -0.89 1.90 22.43
C VAL A 35 -0.33 3.20 22.99
N CYS A 36 -0.79 3.65 24.15
CA CYS A 36 -0.37 4.91 24.76
C CYS A 36 1.08 4.90 25.25
N ILE A 37 1.58 3.77 25.74
CA ILE A 37 2.93 3.69 26.33
C ILE A 37 3.99 3.32 25.30
N PHE A 38 3.66 2.54 24.26
CA PHE A 38 4.66 2.03 23.31
C PHE A 38 4.42 2.51 21.87
N LEU A 39 3.20 2.38 21.33
CA LEU A 39 2.95 2.72 19.92
C LEU A 39 2.90 4.23 19.66
N LEU A 40 2.28 5.01 20.55
CA LEU A 40 2.19 6.47 20.44
C LEU A 40 3.57 7.14 20.56
N PRO A 41 4.44 6.77 21.52
CA PRO A 41 5.81 7.28 21.53
C PRO A 41 6.63 6.81 20.33
N SER A 42 6.45 5.56 19.88
CA SER A 42 7.11 5.03 18.68
C SER A 42 6.66 5.76 17.40
N SER A 43 5.38 6.14 17.30
CA SER A 43 4.86 6.93 16.18
C SER A 43 5.42 8.35 16.21
N VAL A 44 5.52 8.98 17.38
CA VAL A 44 6.17 10.30 17.52
C VAL A 44 7.65 10.22 17.16
N ILE A 45 8.37 9.17 17.57
CA ILE A 45 9.77 8.96 17.17
C ILE A 45 9.87 8.72 15.66
N SER A 46 8.96 7.96 15.08
CA SER A 46 8.91 7.70 13.64
C SER A 46 8.57 8.95 12.85
N ASP A 47 7.68 9.81 13.35
CA ASP A 47 7.32 11.10 12.76
C ASP A 47 8.46 12.11 12.88
N VAL A 48 9.13 12.17 14.03
CA VAL A 48 10.33 13.01 14.20
C VAL A 48 11.44 12.50 13.27
N ARG A 49 11.62 11.19 13.13
CA ARG A 49 12.59 10.61 12.20
C ARG A 49 12.22 10.88 10.74
N ALA A 50 10.95 10.69 10.37
CA ALA A 50 10.46 10.99 9.02
C ALA A 50 10.57 12.49 8.73
N TRP A 51 10.30 13.35 9.71
CA TRP A 51 10.51 14.79 9.64
C TRP A 51 12.00 15.13 9.51
N ILE A 52 12.88 14.47 10.26
CA ILE A 52 14.34 14.63 10.12
C ILE A 52 14.80 14.15 8.74
N ILE A 53 14.34 13.01 8.24
CA ILE A 53 14.66 12.50 6.89
C ILE A 53 14.14 13.48 5.85
N PHE A 54 12.88 13.89 5.92
CA PHE A 54 12.29 14.86 5.02
C PHE A 54 13.05 16.20 5.07
N LYS A 55 13.44 16.65 6.28
CA LYS A 55 14.22 17.87 6.46
C LYS A 55 15.67 17.69 6.05
N MET A 56 16.27 16.50 6.12
CA MET A 56 17.60 16.22 5.58
C MET A 56 17.57 16.13 4.06
N CYS A 57 16.51 15.58 3.48
CA CYS A 57 16.21 15.61 2.05
C CYS A 57 15.81 17.01 1.55
N SER A 58 15.29 17.88 2.41
CA SER A 58 14.91 19.27 2.07
C SER A 58 15.98 20.31 2.44
N ALA A 59 16.88 20.02 3.40
CA ALA A 59 17.98 20.88 3.85
C ALA A 59 19.31 20.54 3.19
N THR A 60 19.37 19.48 2.40
CA THR A 60 20.34 19.40 1.30
C THR A 60 19.90 20.43 0.27
N SER A 61 20.42 21.65 0.44
CA SER A 61 20.42 22.66 -0.62
C SER A 61 20.77 21.99 -1.94
N GLU A 62 20.06 22.38 -2.99
CA GLU A 62 20.04 22.00 -4.41
C GLU A 62 21.35 21.51 -5.12
N SER A 63 22.49 21.39 -4.44
CA SER A 63 23.80 21.10 -5.00
C SER A 63 24.29 19.65 -4.89
N GLU A 64 23.75 18.79 -4.00
CA GLU A 64 24.32 17.42 -3.80
C GLU A 64 23.28 16.29 -3.69
N ILE A 65 22.10 16.45 -4.27
CA ILE A 65 21.34 15.26 -4.69
C ILE A 65 22.15 14.66 -5.83
N PHE A 66 22.56 13.39 -5.74
CA PHE A 66 22.98 12.60 -6.89
C PHE A 66 21.83 12.58 -7.92
N ARG A 67 21.71 13.66 -8.70
CA ARG A 67 20.87 13.75 -9.89
C ARG A 67 21.58 13.01 -11.00
N THR A 68 21.65 11.70 -10.86
CA THR A 68 21.84 10.78 -11.99
C THR A 68 20.54 10.06 -12.29
N ALA A 69 19.39 10.75 -12.20
CA ALA A 69 18.13 10.21 -12.73
C ALA A 69 18.05 10.49 -14.24
N LYS A 70 18.93 9.84 -15.00
CA LYS A 70 18.64 9.59 -16.42
C LYS A 70 17.89 8.26 -16.41
N LEU A 71 16.55 8.32 -16.32
CA LEU A 71 15.67 7.15 -16.20
C LEU A 71 16.21 6.00 -17.04
N ARG A 72 16.74 4.99 -16.35
CA ARG A 72 17.24 3.78 -16.98
C ARG A 72 16.26 2.68 -16.69
N VAL A 73 15.18 2.65 -17.47
CA VAL A 73 14.34 1.46 -17.53
C VAL A 73 15.04 0.47 -18.44
N GLU A 74 15.72 -0.49 -17.83
CA GLU A 74 16.37 -1.57 -18.56
C GLU A 74 15.43 -2.77 -18.58
N CYS A 75 14.86 -3.06 -19.75
CA CYS A 75 14.11 -4.28 -19.96
C CYS A 75 15.10 -5.43 -20.14
N PHE A 76 15.22 -6.30 -19.12
CA PHE A 76 16.03 -7.51 -19.23
C PHE A 76 15.20 -8.64 -19.87
N HIS A 77 15.80 -9.28 -20.88
CA HIS A 77 15.46 -10.55 -21.51
C HIS A 77 14.02 -11.10 -21.34
N ILE A 78 13.27 -11.10 -22.44
CA ILE A 78 11.91 -11.62 -22.58
C ILE A 78 11.92 -13.15 -22.47
N SER A 79 11.23 -13.72 -21.46
CA SER A 79 10.91 -15.15 -21.37
C SER A 79 9.39 -15.35 -21.27
N ASN A 80 8.90 -16.52 -21.71
CA ASN A 80 7.51 -16.75 -22.12
C ASN A 80 6.43 -16.79 -21.01
N ILE A 81 6.71 -16.46 -19.74
CA ILE A 81 5.73 -16.69 -18.64
C ILE A 81 5.53 -15.45 -17.74
N PHE A 82 6.62 -14.78 -17.35
CA PHE A 82 6.59 -13.44 -16.74
C PHE A 82 7.78 -12.66 -17.28
N GLN A 83 7.51 -11.47 -17.83
CA GLN A 83 8.57 -10.55 -18.18
C GLN A 83 8.88 -9.68 -16.96
N VAL A 84 10.14 -9.29 -16.80
CA VAL A 84 10.60 -8.50 -15.65
C VAL A 84 11.20 -7.21 -16.18
N VAL A 85 10.82 -6.08 -15.60
CA VAL A 85 11.39 -4.77 -15.90
C VAL A 85 12.23 -4.32 -14.71
N ARG A 86 13.47 -3.89 -14.96
CA ARG A 86 14.29 -3.24 -13.95
C ARG A 86 14.00 -1.75 -13.96
N VAL A 87 13.70 -1.20 -12.78
CA VAL A 87 13.35 0.20 -12.63
C VAL A 87 14.13 0.82 -11.47
N GLU A 88 14.56 2.06 -11.67
CA GLU A 88 15.16 2.89 -10.62
C GLU A 88 14.09 3.32 -9.60
N PRO A 89 14.44 3.42 -8.31
CA PRO A 89 13.51 3.71 -7.21
C PRO A 89 12.80 5.07 -7.35
N LEU A 90 13.42 6.05 -8.00
CA LEU A 90 12.88 7.41 -8.18
C LEU A 90 12.05 7.57 -9.46
N ALA A 91 11.94 6.53 -10.30
CA ALA A 91 10.99 6.54 -11.39
C ALA A 91 9.56 6.59 -10.82
N ASN A 92 8.74 7.46 -11.38
CA ASN A 92 7.34 7.59 -10.97
C ASN A 92 6.43 6.66 -11.81
N MET A 93 5.24 6.34 -11.29
CA MET A 93 4.30 5.44 -11.99
C MET A 93 3.90 5.98 -13.35
N GLY A 94 3.77 7.30 -13.52
CA GLY A 94 3.44 7.90 -14.82
C GLY A 94 4.50 7.64 -15.90
N GLN A 95 5.78 7.64 -15.52
CA GLN A 95 6.91 7.31 -16.40
C GLN A 95 6.94 5.82 -16.73
N VAL A 96 6.81 4.97 -15.70
CA VAL A 96 6.85 3.51 -15.85
C VAL A 96 5.70 3.04 -16.74
N THR A 97 4.48 3.49 -16.46
CA THR A 97 3.28 3.12 -17.23
C THR A 97 3.31 3.65 -18.65
N ALA A 98 3.74 4.90 -18.87
CA ALA A 98 3.85 5.47 -20.22
C ALA A 98 4.80 4.64 -21.09
N LEU A 99 5.94 4.23 -20.52
CA LEU A 99 6.90 3.39 -21.23
C LEU A 99 6.34 1.99 -21.47
N LEU A 100 5.88 1.29 -20.44
CA LEU A 100 5.37 -0.08 -20.56
C LEU A 100 4.19 -0.16 -21.55
N ASN A 101 3.23 0.77 -21.45
CA ASN A 101 2.09 0.80 -22.36
C ASN A 101 2.52 1.01 -23.82
N SER A 102 3.59 1.78 -24.07
CA SER A 102 4.11 2.01 -25.43
C SER A 102 4.67 0.75 -26.09
N ILE A 103 5.08 -0.24 -25.28
CA ILE A 103 5.61 -1.53 -25.73
C ILE A 103 4.62 -2.70 -25.52
N GLY A 104 3.37 -2.41 -25.13
CA GLY A 104 2.30 -3.41 -24.98
C GLY A 104 2.31 -4.16 -23.63
N TRP A 105 2.92 -3.57 -22.60
CA TRP A 105 3.02 -4.16 -21.25
C TRP A 105 2.42 -3.23 -20.20
N THR A 106 2.07 -3.78 -19.04
CA THR A 106 1.67 -3.01 -17.86
C THR A 106 2.07 -3.72 -16.56
N LEU A 107 1.92 -3.04 -15.43
CA LEU A 107 2.14 -3.62 -14.11
C LEU A 107 0.89 -4.42 -13.67
N PRO A 108 1.04 -5.60 -13.05
CA PRO A 108 -0.10 -6.36 -12.52
C PRO A 108 -0.82 -5.62 -11.39
N VAL A 109 -0.08 -4.92 -10.54
CA VAL A 109 -0.58 -4.03 -9.50
C VAL A 109 -0.11 -2.64 -9.86
N LEU A 110 -1.03 -1.78 -10.26
CA LEU A 110 -0.68 -0.43 -10.72
C LEU A 110 -1.33 0.65 -9.87
N PRO A 111 -0.50 1.48 -9.23
CA PRO A 111 -1.00 2.62 -8.50
C PRO A 111 -1.64 3.71 -9.32
N GLU A 112 -2.77 4.18 -8.80
CA GLU A 112 -3.61 5.18 -9.44
C GLU A 112 -2.97 6.59 -9.52
N LEU A 113 -1.93 6.86 -8.73
CA LEU A 113 -1.26 8.16 -8.68
C LEU A 113 0.07 8.14 -9.43
N ASP A 114 0.14 8.94 -10.51
CA ASP A 114 1.31 9.04 -11.39
C ASP A 114 2.60 9.48 -10.67
N ASP A 115 2.47 10.31 -9.62
CA ASP A 115 3.60 10.87 -8.88
C ASP A 115 4.21 9.90 -7.85
N LEU A 116 3.56 8.77 -7.58
CA LEU A 116 4.12 7.76 -6.67
C LEU A 116 5.37 7.13 -7.29
N THR A 117 6.42 7.02 -6.48
CA THR A 117 7.71 6.44 -6.91
C THR A 117 7.74 4.94 -6.65
N VAL A 118 8.48 4.21 -7.49
CA VAL A 118 8.70 2.76 -7.30
C VAL A 118 9.21 2.46 -5.90
N GLY A 119 10.20 3.21 -5.42
CA GLY A 119 10.79 2.98 -4.10
C GLY A 119 9.82 3.24 -2.95
N GLY A 120 8.96 4.27 -3.09
CA GLY A 120 7.90 4.54 -2.12
C GLY A 120 6.89 3.39 -2.02
N LEU A 121 6.51 2.81 -3.15
CA LEU A 121 5.56 1.69 -3.22
C LEU A 121 6.16 0.37 -2.70
N VAL A 122 7.44 0.12 -2.97
CA VAL A 122 8.16 -1.07 -2.50
C VAL A 122 8.37 -1.04 -0.99
N MET A 123 8.84 0.09 -0.45
CA MET A 123 9.21 0.21 0.96
C MET A 123 8.05 0.68 1.86
N GLY A 124 6.95 1.12 1.26
CA GLY A 124 5.72 1.53 1.94
C GLY A 124 4.61 0.49 1.78
N THR A 125 3.41 0.96 1.45
CA THR A 125 2.23 0.13 1.19
C THR A 125 1.69 0.47 -0.20
N GLY A 126 1.60 -0.53 -1.08
CA GLY A 126 0.99 -0.37 -2.41
C GLY A 126 -0.18 -1.35 -2.57
N ILE A 127 -1.39 -0.88 -2.27
CA ILE A 127 -2.64 -1.63 -2.42
C ILE A 127 -3.40 -0.99 -3.59
N GLU A 128 -3.88 -1.80 -4.52
CA GLU A 128 -4.64 -1.33 -5.67
C GLU A 128 -5.75 -2.32 -6.03
N SER A 129 -6.60 -1.96 -6.99
CA SER A 129 -7.82 -2.68 -7.40
C SER A 129 -7.59 -4.13 -7.84
N SER A 130 -6.38 -4.47 -8.28
CA SER A 130 -5.97 -5.82 -8.67
C SER A 130 -5.25 -6.60 -7.56
N SER A 131 -5.09 -6.01 -6.37
CA SER A 131 -4.37 -6.63 -5.25
C SER A 131 -5.04 -7.88 -4.72
N HIS A 132 -6.35 -8.05 -4.93
CA HIS A 132 -7.05 -9.30 -4.59
C HIS A 132 -6.57 -10.51 -5.43
N ILE A 133 -5.92 -10.30 -6.59
CA ILE A 133 -5.30 -11.37 -7.41
C ILE A 133 -3.80 -11.46 -7.15
N TYR A 134 -3.11 -10.32 -7.25
CA TYR A 134 -1.64 -10.29 -7.30
C TYR A 134 -1.00 -9.97 -5.95
N GLY A 135 -1.80 -9.67 -4.93
CA GLY A 135 -1.36 -9.12 -3.66
C GLY A 135 -0.96 -7.64 -3.78
N LEU A 136 -0.22 -7.19 -2.79
CA LEU A 136 0.35 -5.84 -2.74
C LEU A 136 1.48 -5.63 -3.78
N PHE A 137 1.85 -4.37 -4.06
CA PHE A 137 2.88 -3.99 -5.04
C PHE A 137 4.23 -4.71 -4.83
N GLN A 138 4.63 -4.95 -3.59
CA GLN A 138 5.82 -5.77 -3.29
C GLN A 138 5.76 -7.19 -3.86
N HIS A 139 4.57 -7.81 -3.92
CA HIS A 139 4.43 -9.20 -4.33
C HIS A 139 4.71 -9.32 -5.82
N ILE A 140 4.53 -8.28 -6.62
CA ILE A 140 4.90 -8.32 -8.04
C ILE A 140 6.41 -8.06 -8.26
N CYS A 141 7.18 -7.73 -7.23
CA CYS A 141 8.62 -7.57 -7.32
C CYS A 141 9.34 -8.93 -7.23
N ALA A 142 10.35 -9.13 -8.06
CA ALA A 142 11.16 -10.35 -8.14
C ALA A 142 12.52 -10.21 -7.45
N ALA A 143 13.08 -9.00 -7.42
CA ALA A 143 14.36 -8.72 -6.79
C ALA A 143 14.52 -7.25 -6.43
N PHE A 144 15.39 -6.97 -5.47
CA PHE A 144 15.82 -5.63 -5.10
C PHE A 144 17.34 -5.54 -5.03
N GLU A 145 17.87 -4.35 -5.27
CA GLU A 145 19.27 -4.00 -5.01
C GLU A 145 19.30 -2.83 -4.03
N LEU A 146 20.04 -2.97 -2.94
CA LEU A 146 20.13 -2.00 -1.85
C LEU A 146 21.58 -1.69 -1.51
N VAL A 147 21.86 -0.41 -1.27
CA VAL A 147 23.09 0.02 -0.61
C VAL A 147 22.84 0.05 0.89
N LEU A 148 23.53 -0.82 1.63
CA LEU A 148 23.41 -0.95 3.08
C LEU A 148 24.26 0.10 3.81
N ALA A 149 24.10 0.17 5.14
CA ALA A 149 24.77 1.17 5.97
C ALA A 149 26.31 1.08 5.99
N ASP A 150 26.87 -0.09 5.68
CA ASP A 150 28.32 -0.31 5.55
C ASP A 150 28.86 0.07 4.16
N GLY A 151 27.98 0.52 3.25
CA GLY A 151 28.31 0.88 1.87
C GLY A 151 28.37 -0.30 0.90
N SER A 152 28.04 -1.52 1.35
CA SER A 152 27.90 -2.68 0.46
C SER A 152 26.66 -2.55 -0.43
N LEU A 153 26.75 -3.10 -1.65
CA LEU A 153 25.64 -3.22 -2.58
C LEU A 153 25.17 -4.68 -2.57
N ASP A 154 24.02 -4.90 -1.97
CA ASP A 154 23.44 -6.23 -1.83
C ASP A 154 22.22 -6.38 -2.73
N ARG A 155 22.16 -7.52 -3.42
CA ARG A 155 21.00 -7.94 -4.19
C ARG A 155 20.23 -8.99 -3.39
N CYS A 156 18.92 -8.85 -3.33
CA CYS A 156 18.06 -9.82 -2.66
C CYS A 156 16.89 -10.25 -3.55
N THR A 157 16.51 -11.52 -3.41
CA THR A 157 15.40 -12.19 -4.09
C THR A 157 14.72 -13.13 -3.09
N GLU A 158 13.61 -13.77 -3.48
CA GLU A 158 12.99 -14.82 -2.66
C GLU A 158 13.95 -15.96 -2.27
N LYS A 159 14.99 -16.22 -3.08
CA LYS A 159 15.93 -17.34 -2.89
C LYS A 159 17.31 -16.94 -2.41
N GLU A 160 17.69 -15.68 -2.57
CA GLU A 160 19.02 -15.14 -2.27
C GLU A 160 18.87 -13.93 -1.37
N ASN A 161 19.49 -13.92 -0.18
CA ASN A 161 19.25 -12.92 0.87
C ASN A 161 17.75 -12.70 1.12
N SER A 162 17.01 -13.80 1.33
CA SER A 162 15.56 -13.78 1.43
C SER A 162 15.06 -13.05 2.67
N ASP A 163 15.82 -13.07 3.75
CA ASP A 163 15.59 -12.27 4.95
C ASP A 163 15.58 -10.77 4.63
N LEU A 164 16.58 -10.29 3.88
CA LEU A 164 16.60 -8.91 3.39
C LEU A 164 15.44 -8.66 2.43
N PHE A 165 15.19 -9.57 1.49
CA PHE A 165 14.10 -9.44 0.51
C PHE A 165 12.74 -9.22 1.20
N TYR A 166 12.43 -9.99 2.26
CA TYR A 166 11.19 -9.85 3.02
C TYR A 166 11.21 -8.70 4.05
N ALA A 167 12.38 -8.21 4.44
CA ALA A 167 12.52 -7.09 5.36
C ALA A 167 12.44 -5.71 4.68
N VAL A 168 12.77 -5.62 3.38
CA VAL A 168 12.70 -4.36 2.59
C VAL A 168 11.29 -3.77 2.60
N LEU A 169 10.27 -4.64 2.64
CA LEU A 169 8.87 -4.25 2.68
C LEU A 169 8.57 -3.56 4.01
N TRP A 170 7.80 -2.46 3.98
CA TRP A 170 7.46 -1.68 5.18
C TRP A 170 8.67 -1.13 5.94
N SER A 171 9.87 -1.20 5.37
CA SER A 171 11.08 -0.67 5.99
C SER A 171 11.08 0.84 6.04
N CYS A 172 10.26 1.52 5.22
CA CYS A 172 10.27 2.97 5.07
C CYS A 172 11.68 3.53 4.82
N GLY A 173 12.54 2.77 4.12
CA GLY A 173 13.93 3.16 3.81
C GLY A 173 14.92 2.98 4.95
N THR A 174 14.59 2.24 6.00
CA THR A 174 15.48 2.08 7.18
C THR A 174 16.60 1.07 7.01
N LEU A 175 16.46 0.11 6.09
CA LEU A 175 17.44 -0.96 5.89
C LEU A 175 18.59 -0.56 4.97
N GLY A 176 18.37 0.43 4.11
CA GLY A 176 19.35 0.89 3.13
C GLY A 176 18.69 1.72 2.04
N PHE A 177 19.50 2.18 1.10
CA PHE A 177 19.02 2.88 -0.09
C PHE A 177 18.68 1.86 -1.17
N LEU A 178 17.40 1.68 -1.47
CA LEU A 178 16.97 0.95 -2.66
C LEU A 178 17.54 1.66 -3.89
N VAL A 179 18.22 0.94 -4.78
CA VAL A 179 18.82 1.48 -6.01
C VAL A 179 18.25 0.87 -7.29
N ALA A 180 17.69 -0.33 -7.21
CA ALA A 180 16.95 -0.94 -8.31
C ALA A 180 15.88 -1.91 -7.79
N ALA A 181 14.76 -2.00 -8.50
CA ALA A 181 13.74 -3.01 -8.30
C ALA A 181 13.42 -3.73 -9.61
N ASP A 182 13.37 -5.05 -9.56
CA ASP A 182 12.98 -5.89 -10.68
C ASP A 182 11.50 -6.26 -10.51
N ILE A 183 10.64 -5.76 -11.39
CA ILE A 183 9.18 -5.83 -11.26
C ILE A 183 8.60 -6.72 -12.37
N ARG A 184 7.72 -7.65 -12.01
CA ARG A 184 7.00 -8.48 -12.99
C ARG A 184 5.98 -7.64 -13.76
N ILE A 185 5.91 -7.84 -15.06
CA ILE A 185 4.97 -7.17 -15.98
C ILE A 185 4.06 -8.20 -16.65
N ILE A 186 2.88 -7.73 -17.05
CA ILE A 186 1.86 -8.51 -17.78
C ILE A 186 1.49 -7.81 -19.09
N PRO A 187 0.96 -8.54 -20.09
CA PRO A 187 0.50 -7.93 -21.32
C PRO A 187 -0.57 -6.87 -21.06
N ALA A 188 -0.43 -5.69 -21.65
CA ALA A 188 -1.44 -4.65 -21.60
C ALA A 188 -2.48 -4.89 -22.70
N GLN A 189 -3.76 -4.67 -22.38
CA GLN A 189 -4.82 -4.57 -23.39
C GLN A 189 -5.25 -3.12 -23.56
N LYS A 190 -5.97 -2.83 -24.64
CA LYS A 190 -6.28 -1.43 -25.00
C LYS A 190 -7.29 -0.75 -24.08
N TRP A 191 -8.24 -1.50 -23.54
CA TRP A 191 -9.37 -1.00 -22.78
C TRP A 191 -9.55 -1.77 -21.48
N VAL A 192 -10.26 -1.16 -20.54
CA VAL A 192 -10.85 -1.81 -19.37
C VAL A 192 -12.36 -1.68 -19.51
N LYS A 193 -13.05 -2.82 -19.49
CA LYS A 193 -14.49 -2.89 -19.38
C LYS A 193 -14.83 -2.82 -17.89
N LEU A 194 -15.46 -1.72 -17.48
CA LEU A 194 -15.92 -1.49 -16.12
C LEU A 194 -17.42 -1.70 -16.00
N CYS A 195 -17.85 -2.32 -14.91
CA CYS A 195 -19.24 -2.44 -14.53
C CYS A 195 -19.45 -1.70 -13.21
N TYR A 196 -20.51 -0.90 -13.13
CA TYR A 196 -20.86 -0.16 -11.91
C TYR A 196 -22.15 -0.72 -11.33
N GLU A 197 -22.09 -1.22 -10.10
CA GLU A 197 -23.24 -1.77 -9.39
C GLU A 197 -23.49 -0.97 -8.10
N PRO A 198 -24.55 -0.15 -8.04
CA PRO A 198 -24.99 0.48 -6.80
C PRO A 198 -25.53 -0.58 -5.83
N VAL A 199 -25.04 -0.54 -4.59
CA VAL A 199 -25.42 -1.46 -3.51
C VAL A 199 -25.87 -0.66 -2.30
N CYS A 200 -26.98 -1.11 -1.70
CA CYS A 200 -27.54 -0.48 -0.50
C CYS A 200 -27.50 -1.42 0.71
N GLY A 201 -27.12 -0.88 1.86
CA GLY A 201 -26.98 -1.57 3.14
C GLY A 201 -25.57 -2.08 3.40
N LEU A 202 -25.00 -1.76 4.57
CA LEU A 202 -23.61 -2.10 4.93
C LEU A 202 -23.26 -3.59 4.75
N ASP A 203 -24.13 -4.49 5.20
CA ASP A 203 -23.88 -5.94 5.09
C ASP A 203 -23.84 -6.40 3.63
N ALA A 204 -24.75 -5.87 2.79
CA ALA A 204 -24.80 -6.17 1.36
C ALA A 204 -23.57 -5.61 0.62
N ILE A 205 -23.09 -4.42 1.01
CA ILE A 205 -21.85 -3.82 0.47
C ILE A 205 -20.66 -4.73 0.75
N CYS A 206 -20.50 -5.18 2.00
CA CYS A 206 -19.42 -6.09 2.40
C CYS A 206 -19.51 -7.44 1.68
N GLU A 207 -20.70 -8.05 1.62
CA GLU A 207 -20.91 -9.34 0.95
C GLU A 207 -20.59 -9.24 -0.55
N LYS A 208 -21.11 -8.21 -1.22
CA LYS A 208 -20.88 -8.01 -2.65
C LYS A 208 -19.41 -7.74 -2.97
N PHE A 209 -18.75 -6.88 -2.20
CA PHE A 209 -17.32 -6.60 -2.39
C PHE A 209 -16.47 -7.87 -2.20
N ALA A 210 -16.79 -8.69 -1.19
CA ALA A 210 -16.11 -9.95 -0.94
C ALA A 210 -16.34 -10.98 -2.05
N GLU A 211 -17.58 -11.08 -2.56
CA GLU A 211 -17.94 -11.97 -3.68
C GLU A 211 -17.17 -11.59 -4.96
N GLU A 212 -17.20 -10.32 -5.34
CA GLU A 212 -16.53 -9.86 -6.56
C GLU A 212 -15.00 -9.97 -6.45
N SER A 213 -14.42 -9.79 -5.25
CA SER A 213 -12.99 -9.98 -4.97
C SER A 213 -12.57 -11.46 -4.94
N ALA A 214 -13.50 -12.37 -4.63
CA ALA A 214 -13.27 -13.80 -4.72
C ALA A 214 -13.27 -14.28 -6.18
N ASN A 215 -14.05 -13.62 -7.04
CA ASN A 215 -14.09 -13.91 -8.47
C ASN A 215 -12.85 -13.40 -9.22
N LYS A 216 -11.94 -14.31 -9.57
CA LYS A 216 -10.69 -14.00 -10.28
C LYS A 216 -10.86 -13.64 -11.76
N GLU A 217 -12.08 -13.68 -12.29
CA GLU A 217 -12.39 -13.14 -13.62
C GLU A 217 -12.42 -11.61 -13.61
N ASN A 218 -12.76 -11.00 -12.48
CA ASN A 218 -12.64 -9.56 -12.27
C ASN A 218 -11.18 -9.23 -12.02
N GLN A 219 -10.53 -8.53 -12.95
CA GLN A 219 -9.12 -8.16 -12.78
C GLN A 219 -8.95 -6.97 -11.85
N PHE A 220 -9.97 -6.12 -11.78
CA PHE A 220 -10.04 -4.96 -10.91
C PHE A 220 -11.33 -4.99 -10.13
N VAL A 221 -11.27 -4.74 -8.83
CA VAL A 221 -12.43 -4.59 -7.95
C VAL A 221 -12.18 -3.37 -7.06
N GLU A 222 -13.13 -2.46 -7.01
CA GLU A 222 -13.11 -1.25 -6.18
C GLU A 222 -14.49 -0.98 -5.61
N GLY A 223 -14.55 -0.31 -4.46
CA GLY A 223 -15.80 0.22 -3.92
C GLY A 223 -15.68 1.71 -3.61
N LEU A 224 -16.68 2.48 -4.03
CA LEU A 224 -16.86 3.87 -3.62
C LEU A 224 -18.07 3.97 -2.72
N GLN A 225 -17.85 4.14 -1.42
CA GLN A 225 -18.92 4.27 -0.44
C GLN A 225 -19.26 5.74 -0.22
N TYR A 226 -20.50 6.16 -0.50
CA TYR A 226 -20.97 7.54 -0.38
C TYR A 226 -21.62 7.82 0.98
N SER A 227 -22.25 6.80 1.59
CA SER A 227 -22.83 6.87 2.92
C SER A 227 -22.71 5.51 3.62
N GLN A 228 -23.10 5.41 4.89
CA GLN A 228 -23.02 4.15 5.64
C GLN A 228 -23.74 2.99 4.95
N ASP A 229 -24.82 3.29 4.21
CA ASP A 229 -25.66 2.30 3.55
C ASP A 229 -25.70 2.44 2.02
N GLU A 230 -24.85 3.27 1.41
CA GLU A 230 -24.83 3.44 -0.05
C GLU A 230 -23.41 3.41 -0.58
N ALA A 231 -23.13 2.46 -1.45
CA ALA A 231 -21.86 2.35 -2.18
C ALA A 231 -22.09 1.96 -3.64
N VAL A 232 -21.08 2.19 -4.47
CA VAL A 232 -20.99 1.63 -5.82
C VAL A 232 -19.81 0.69 -5.84
N ILE A 233 -20.07 -0.59 -6.11
CA ILE A 233 -19.03 -1.59 -6.35
C ILE A 233 -18.73 -1.61 -7.84
N MET A 234 -17.44 -1.55 -8.17
CA MET A 234 -16.94 -1.44 -9.53
C MET A 234 -16.09 -2.67 -9.82
N THR A 235 -16.38 -3.35 -10.92
CA THR A 235 -15.60 -4.49 -11.39
C THR A 235 -15.07 -4.23 -12.78
N GLY A 236 -13.82 -4.62 -13.03
CA GLY A 236 -13.10 -4.30 -14.25
C GLY A 236 -12.38 -5.49 -14.85
N THR A 237 -12.41 -5.61 -16.17
CA THR A 237 -11.61 -6.58 -16.93
C THR A 237 -10.95 -5.91 -18.13
N MET A 238 -9.65 -6.16 -18.35
CA MET A 238 -8.97 -5.70 -19.56
C MET A 238 -9.56 -6.36 -20.82
N THR A 239 -9.71 -5.59 -21.90
CA THR A 239 -10.21 -6.03 -23.22
C THR A 239 -9.53 -5.27 -24.36
N ASP A 240 -9.31 -5.92 -25.51
CA ASP A 240 -8.87 -5.26 -26.74
C ASP A 240 -10.01 -4.64 -27.57
N HIS A 241 -11.25 -5.03 -27.25
CA HIS A 241 -12.45 -4.61 -27.97
C HIS A 241 -13.34 -3.75 -27.09
N ALA A 242 -13.72 -2.58 -27.60
CA ALA A 242 -14.69 -1.68 -26.97
C ALA A 242 -15.95 -1.56 -27.82
N GLU A 243 -17.11 -1.59 -27.16
CA GLU A 243 -18.37 -1.20 -27.77
C GLU A 243 -18.39 0.33 -27.89
N THR A 244 -18.30 0.87 -29.10
CA THR A 244 -18.15 2.32 -29.35
C THR A 244 -19.18 3.17 -28.63
N ASP A 245 -20.40 2.66 -28.51
CA ASP A 245 -21.56 3.35 -27.95
C ASP A 245 -21.49 3.49 -26.42
N LYS A 246 -20.58 2.75 -25.77
CA LYS A 246 -20.36 2.70 -24.31
C LYS A 246 -18.97 3.16 -23.89
N THR A 247 -18.26 3.88 -24.78
CA THR A 247 -16.93 4.42 -24.47
C THR A 247 -17.04 5.70 -23.65
N ASN A 248 -16.38 5.76 -22.49
CA ASN A 248 -16.42 6.90 -21.56
C ASN A 248 -17.85 7.36 -21.15
N CYS A 249 -18.81 6.43 -21.14
CA CYS A 249 -20.19 6.68 -20.71
C CYS A 249 -20.42 5.99 -19.37
N ILE A 250 -20.64 6.76 -18.30
CA ILE A 250 -21.02 6.20 -16.99
C ILE A 250 -22.46 5.66 -17.11
N VAL A 251 -22.55 4.39 -17.48
CA VAL A 251 -23.75 3.53 -17.47
C VAL A 251 -23.36 2.22 -16.78
N ALA A 252 -24.30 1.27 -16.63
CA ALA A 252 -24.02 -0.02 -15.97
C ALA A 252 -22.75 -0.74 -16.49
N VAL A 253 -22.36 -0.53 -17.76
CA VAL A 253 -21.11 -1.02 -18.34
C VAL A 253 -20.45 0.07 -19.19
N GLU A 254 -19.17 0.33 -18.95
CA GLU A 254 -18.35 1.35 -19.61
C GLU A 254 -17.05 0.73 -20.16
N TYR A 255 -16.55 1.26 -21.28
CA TYR A 255 -15.21 0.94 -21.79
C TYR A 255 -14.30 2.17 -21.68
N ILE A 256 -13.22 2.04 -20.91
CA ILE A 256 -12.24 3.12 -20.67
C ILE A 256 -10.88 2.70 -21.23
N PRO A 257 -10.14 3.57 -21.95
CA PRO A 257 -8.76 3.27 -22.33
C PRO A 257 -7.93 2.90 -21.08
N LEU A 258 -7.07 1.88 -21.17
CA LEU A 258 -6.34 1.37 -20.00
C LEU A 258 -5.63 2.47 -19.20
N ARG A 259 -4.95 3.40 -19.88
CA ARG A 259 -4.26 4.52 -19.23
C ARG A 259 -5.21 5.50 -18.53
N HIS A 260 -6.44 5.67 -19.03
CA HIS A 260 -7.42 6.58 -18.44
C HIS A 260 -8.07 5.97 -17.21
N TYR A 261 -8.22 4.64 -17.17
CA TYR A 261 -8.77 3.93 -16.02
C TYR A 261 -7.97 4.24 -14.74
N TYR A 262 -6.64 4.19 -14.82
CA TYR A 262 -5.74 4.41 -13.68
C TYR A 262 -5.94 5.71 -12.92
N HIS A 263 -6.44 6.77 -13.55
CA HIS A 263 -6.61 8.08 -12.91
C HIS A 263 -8.08 8.50 -12.80
N ARG A 264 -9.01 7.59 -13.09
CA ARG A 264 -10.42 7.95 -13.25
C ARG A 264 -11.05 8.32 -11.92
N HIS A 265 -10.81 7.51 -10.90
CA HIS A 265 -11.44 7.62 -9.59
C HIS A 265 -10.56 8.36 -8.56
N THR A 266 -9.31 8.67 -8.91
CA THR A 266 -8.31 9.28 -8.01
C THR A 266 -8.32 10.81 -8.00
N ARG A 267 -9.02 11.45 -8.95
CA ARG A 267 -9.06 12.92 -9.05
C ARG A 267 -9.65 13.59 -7.81
N SER A 268 -10.51 12.90 -7.06
CA SER A 268 -11.02 13.33 -5.75
C SER A 268 -10.02 13.11 -4.62
N ILE A 269 -9.25 12.01 -4.63
CA ILE A 269 -8.19 11.72 -3.64
C ILE A 269 -7.18 12.86 -3.55
N PHE A 270 -6.85 13.50 -4.67
CA PHE A 270 -5.91 14.64 -4.69
C PHE A 270 -6.35 15.79 -3.76
N TRP A 271 -7.66 16.02 -3.61
CA TRP A 271 -8.22 17.05 -2.73
C TRP A 271 -8.40 16.58 -1.28
N GLU A 272 -8.44 15.27 -1.05
CA GLU A 272 -8.61 14.65 0.27
C GLU A 272 -7.29 14.23 0.93
N LEU A 273 -6.18 14.19 0.17
CA LEU A 273 -4.84 13.83 0.67
C LEU A 273 -4.35 14.72 1.81
N GLN A 274 -4.87 15.94 1.95
CA GLN A 274 -4.59 16.82 3.09
C GLN A 274 -5.05 16.21 4.43
N ASN A 275 -6.05 15.33 4.41
CA ASN A 275 -6.59 14.63 5.58
C ASN A 275 -6.02 13.20 5.77
N PHE A 276 -5.29 12.66 4.78
CA PHE A 276 -4.80 11.28 4.76
C PHE A 276 -3.74 10.95 5.82
N LYS A 277 -3.14 11.97 6.47
CA LYS A 277 -2.29 11.77 7.65
C LYS A 277 -3.00 10.98 8.76
N HIS A 278 -4.33 11.07 8.82
CA HIS A 278 -5.14 10.32 9.78
C HIS A 278 -5.43 8.88 9.34
N PHE A 279 -5.34 8.55 8.05
CA PHE A 279 -5.73 7.24 7.50
C PHE A 279 -4.80 6.09 7.94
N PHE A 280 -3.47 6.31 7.90
CA PHE A 280 -2.50 5.30 8.31
C PHE A 280 -2.52 5.04 9.82
N LEU A 281 -2.73 6.11 10.61
CA LEU A 281 -3.00 6.00 12.04
C LEU A 281 -4.34 5.30 12.29
N LEU A 282 -5.38 5.57 11.50
CA LEU A 282 -6.69 4.92 11.62
C LEU A 282 -6.64 3.42 11.32
N LEU A 283 -5.85 2.95 10.35
CA LEU A 283 -5.73 1.52 10.03
C LEU A 283 -5.10 0.73 11.19
N LEU A 284 -4.03 1.27 11.79
CA LEU A 284 -3.45 0.74 13.03
C LEU A 284 -4.42 0.86 14.22
N TYR A 285 -5.17 1.97 14.30
CA TYR A 285 -6.15 2.19 15.36
C TYR A 285 -7.34 1.23 15.25
N SER A 286 -7.87 1.00 14.05
CA SER A 286 -9.03 0.14 13.78
C SER A 286 -8.70 -1.34 13.97
N PHE A 287 -7.45 -1.75 13.68
CA PHE A 287 -6.93 -3.09 13.99
C PHE A 287 -6.77 -3.34 15.51
N TYR A 288 -6.52 -2.28 16.30
CA TYR A 288 -6.40 -2.37 17.77
C TYR A 288 -7.71 -2.09 18.53
N PHE A 289 -8.61 -1.28 17.98
CA PHE A 289 -9.85 -0.79 18.60
C PHE A 289 -11.13 -1.26 17.90
N SER A 290 -11.14 -2.46 17.34
CA SER A 290 -12.37 -3.12 16.87
C SER A 290 -13.33 -3.28 18.07
N GLY A 291 -14.15 -2.26 18.35
CA GLY A 291 -15.01 -2.20 19.54
C GLY A 291 -15.41 -0.80 20.04
N LEU A 292 -14.81 0.30 19.57
CA LEU A 292 -15.24 1.66 19.95
C LEU A 292 -15.55 2.49 18.69
N ASN A 293 -16.77 2.29 18.16
CA ASN A 293 -17.38 3.15 17.15
C ASN A 293 -17.98 4.37 17.87
N GLU A 294 -17.64 5.60 17.45
CA GLU A 294 -18.49 6.80 17.57
C GLU A 294 -17.77 8.06 17.02
N TYR A 295 -17.45 8.14 15.72
CA TYR A 295 -17.26 9.45 15.05
C TYR A 295 -17.65 9.35 13.57
N PRO A 296 -18.76 9.96 13.13
CA PRO A 296 -19.14 10.01 11.73
C PRO A 296 -18.49 11.24 11.10
N ILE A 297 -17.40 11.03 10.35
CA ILE A 297 -16.97 11.98 9.32
C ILE A 297 -17.21 11.23 8.00
N ILE A 298 -18.36 11.49 7.38
CA ILE A 298 -18.80 10.80 6.15
C ILE A 298 -18.23 11.58 4.96
N HIS A 299 -17.08 11.13 4.48
CA HIS A 299 -16.53 11.43 3.16
C HIS A 299 -16.49 10.13 2.35
N PRO A 300 -16.46 10.19 1.01
CA PRO A 300 -16.41 8.98 0.21
C PRO A 300 -15.19 8.13 0.58
N PHE A 301 -15.43 6.89 1.03
CA PHE A 301 -14.36 5.96 1.38
C PHE A 301 -14.10 5.00 0.22
N TYR A 302 -12.82 4.79 -0.09
CA TYR A 302 -12.36 3.81 -1.07
C TYR A 302 -12.18 2.46 -0.37
N LEU A 303 -12.83 1.43 -0.91
CA LEU A 303 -12.60 0.04 -0.56
C LEU A 303 -11.66 -0.56 -1.61
N PHE A 304 -10.50 -1.04 -1.15
CA PHE A 304 -9.51 -1.78 -1.91
C PHE A 304 -9.34 -3.19 -1.35
#